data_AF-A0A2P5VWM7-F1
#
_entry.id   AF-A0A2P5VWM7-F1
#
_cell.length_a   1.000
_cell.length_b   1.000
_cell.length_c   1.000
_cell.angle_alpha   90.00
_cell.angle_beta   90.00
_cell.angle_gamma   90.00
#
_symmetry.space_group_name_H-M   'P 1'
#
loop_
_entity.id
_entity.type
_entity.pdbx_description
1 polymer ?
#
loop_
_entity_poly.entity_id
_entity_poly.type
_entity_poly.pdbx_seq_one_letter_code
_entity_poly.pdbx_strand_id
1 'polypeptide(L)'
;MKALVILLSSIFVSTSLHANAIAQQQHFDTGGLSRDSFPEGFLFGTAASAYQVEGMASEDGRGPSIWDAFVKSPGHIANNDTGEVSIDQYHHYKEDVDLMQMLNFDAYRFSISWSRIFPNGTGEVNWKGVAYYNRLIDYLLEKGITPHANLYHYDLPLALQEKYLGLLDRQVIQDFADYAEFCFKTFGDRVKTWMTFNEPRVVAALGFDNGINPPNRCSKQFGNCTDGNSATEPYIAAHHLILSHAEAVKRYREKYQAKQNGRIGIFLDFVWYEPLTRSKADYYAAQRARDFHIGWFLHPLVYGKYPRTMQKIVRERLPKFTKSEVEKVKNSFDILCLNHYTSCYIYDPRRPPSNVTGYQQDWNADERNGVPIGRRFHGACTNVNTNAQEMQAHSEWLYEVPWGMDDPGNLTFPESLYDSNRVNFYRSYLKELKRAMDDGANGTSRVLNNSANSHGRRDWLQHHAANTAKLQSTSSKGHENKERSFPLSSLSTAPQPPLFGFPLEAPSTLNLRLPASGGIQAAFKLLVLEIDGAMQDQEQSHQLASMAPENATKEPRKK
;
A
#
# COMPACT_ATOMS: atom_id res chain seq x y z
N MET A 1 20.17 -42.79 -68.50
CA MET A 1 20.50 -43.94 -67.62
C MET A 1 20.84 -43.39 -66.24
N LYS A 2 20.35 -44.04 -65.16
CA LYS A 2 21.16 -44.78 -64.14
C LYS A 2 22.34 -43.96 -63.58
N ALA A 3 22.40 -43.60 -62.28
CA ALA A 3 22.48 -44.49 -61.10
C ALA A 3 23.83 -45.26 -61.05
N LEU A 4 24.50 -45.49 -59.92
CA LEU A 4 24.16 -45.45 -58.47
C LEU A 4 25.55 -45.34 -57.71
N VAL A 5 25.71 -44.81 -56.46
CA VAL A 5 25.85 -45.57 -55.16
C VAL A 5 27.16 -46.40 -55.02
N ILE A 6 27.88 -46.49 -53.87
CA ILE A 6 27.62 -46.04 -52.48
C ILE A 6 28.89 -45.97 -51.58
N LEU A 7 28.71 -45.40 -50.36
CA LEU A 7 29.52 -45.43 -49.11
C LEU A 7 31.06 -45.49 -49.14
N LEU A 8 31.64 -44.65 -48.26
CA LEU A 8 32.16 -45.18 -46.98
C LEU A 8 31.56 -44.39 -45.81
N SER A 9 30.96 -45.08 -44.84
CA SER A 9 30.70 -44.59 -43.47
C SER A 9 31.97 -44.79 -42.63
N SER A 10 32.22 -44.15 -41.49
CA SER A 10 31.37 -43.49 -40.46
C SER A 10 32.14 -42.26 -39.90
N ILE A 11 31.68 -41.39 -39.00
CA ILE A 11 30.88 -41.50 -37.76
C ILE A 11 30.07 -40.22 -37.55
N PHE A 12 28.85 -40.33 -37.01
CA PHE A 12 28.05 -39.21 -36.46
C PHE A 12 28.13 -39.21 -34.93
N VAL A 13 28.70 -38.16 -34.30
CA VAL A 13 28.51 -37.86 -32.87
C VAL A 13 28.42 -36.34 -32.66
N SER A 14 27.25 -35.90 -32.18
CA SER A 14 26.87 -34.60 -31.60
C SER A 14 27.81 -33.38 -31.70
N THR A 15 27.43 -32.39 -32.51
CA THR A 15 27.70 -30.96 -32.24
C THR A 15 26.45 -30.06 -32.35
N SER A 16 25.35 -30.56 -32.90
CA SER A 16 24.07 -29.86 -33.15
C SER A 16 23.22 -29.56 -31.89
N LEU A 17 23.84 -29.37 -30.73
CA LEU A 17 23.17 -29.15 -29.43
C LEU A 17 23.63 -27.89 -28.68
N HIS A 18 24.74 -27.26 -29.08
CA HIS A 18 25.31 -26.12 -28.35
C HIS A 18 24.78 -24.74 -28.79
N ALA A 19 23.90 -24.66 -29.79
CA ALA A 19 23.34 -23.40 -30.30
C ALA A 19 22.07 -22.92 -29.54
N ASN A 20 21.39 -23.79 -28.80
CA ASN A 20 20.12 -23.49 -28.11
C ASN A 20 20.28 -23.35 -26.58
N ALA A 21 21.51 -23.18 -26.07
CA ALA A 21 21.83 -23.43 -24.66
C ALA A 21 22.35 -22.21 -23.85
N ILE A 22 22.16 -20.97 -24.33
CA ILE A 22 22.40 -19.74 -23.52
C ILE A 22 21.26 -18.72 -23.65
N ALA A 23 20.02 -19.19 -23.79
CA ALA A 23 18.94 -18.57 -23.04
C ALA A 23 19.05 -19.14 -21.62
N GLN A 24 19.72 -18.42 -20.71
CA GLN A 24 19.88 -18.89 -19.34
C GLN A 24 18.50 -18.80 -18.66
N GLN A 25 17.76 -19.91 -18.69
CA GLN A 25 16.45 -20.03 -18.08
C GLN A 25 16.63 -19.92 -16.56
N GLN A 26 16.59 -18.68 -16.05
CA GLN A 26 16.64 -18.40 -14.63
C GLN A 26 15.45 -19.11 -13.98
N HIS A 27 15.74 -20.26 -13.36
CA HIS A 27 14.75 -21.05 -12.65
C HIS A 27 14.46 -20.35 -11.32
N PHE A 28 13.70 -19.26 -11.39
CA PHE A 28 13.16 -18.58 -10.23
C PHE A 28 12.41 -19.60 -9.39
N ASP A 29 12.89 -19.83 -8.17
CA ASP A 29 12.21 -20.69 -7.21
C ASP A 29 10.93 -19.99 -6.75
N THR A 30 9.83 -20.19 -7.49
CA THR A 30 8.49 -19.73 -7.13
C THR A 30 7.93 -20.44 -5.89
N GLY A 31 8.67 -21.41 -5.34
CA GLY A 31 8.24 -22.26 -4.25
C GLY A 31 7.17 -23.28 -4.64
N GLY A 32 6.89 -23.45 -5.93
CA GLY A 32 5.83 -24.35 -6.44
C GLY A 32 4.52 -23.65 -6.80
N LEU A 33 4.49 -22.31 -6.83
CA LEU A 33 3.33 -21.53 -7.30
C LEU A 33 3.52 -21.04 -8.75
N SER A 34 2.41 -20.78 -9.42
CA SER A 34 2.27 -20.07 -10.70
C SER A 34 1.10 -19.08 -10.62
N ARG A 35 0.89 -18.24 -11.62
CA ARG A 35 -0.36 -17.43 -11.70
C ARG A 35 -1.58 -18.35 -11.82
N ASP A 36 -1.49 -19.41 -12.61
CA ASP A 36 -2.51 -20.45 -12.80
C ASP A 36 -2.79 -21.29 -11.53
N SER A 37 -2.01 -21.10 -10.46
CA SER A 37 -2.35 -21.65 -9.15
C SER A 37 -3.52 -20.93 -8.51
N PHE A 38 -3.81 -19.68 -8.89
CA PHE A 38 -4.87 -18.85 -8.29
C PHE A 38 -6.15 -18.87 -9.14
N PRO A 39 -7.32 -18.54 -8.57
CA PRO A 39 -8.59 -18.54 -9.31
C PRO A 39 -8.59 -17.62 -10.54
N GLU A 40 -9.40 -17.96 -11.54
CA GLU A 40 -9.62 -17.07 -12.70
C GLU A 40 -10.20 -15.73 -12.25
N GLY A 41 -9.67 -14.62 -12.79
CA GLY A 41 -10.03 -13.26 -12.38
C GLY A 41 -9.30 -12.73 -11.14
N PHE A 42 -8.47 -13.54 -10.48
CA PHE A 42 -7.52 -13.07 -9.47
C PHE A 42 -6.55 -12.06 -10.11
N LEU A 43 -6.39 -10.89 -9.48
CA LEU A 43 -5.50 -9.85 -9.98
C LEU A 43 -4.17 -9.88 -9.23
N PHE A 44 -3.08 -9.62 -9.95
CA PHE A 44 -1.83 -9.10 -9.37
C PHE A 44 -1.70 -7.63 -9.78
N GLY A 45 -0.80 -6.87 -9.17
CA GLY A 45 -0.68 -5.46 -9.50
C GLY A 45 0.44 -4.73 -8.77
N THR A 46 0.33 -3.40 -8.72
CA THR A 46 1.24 -2.53 -7.95
C THR A 46 0.47 -1.47 -7.18
N ALA A 47 1.11 -0.76 -6.23
CA ALA A 47 0.43 0.31 -5.51
C ALA A 47 1.36 1.31 -4.81
N ALA A 48 0.88 2.55 -4.64
CA ALA A 48 1.58 3.65 -3.97
C ALA A 48 0.59 4.68 -3.37
N SER A 49 1.11 5.69 -2.68
CA SER A 49 0.36 6.88 -2.24
C SER A 49 0.92 8.18 -2.81
N ALA A 50 0.04 9.16 -3.02
CA ALA A 50 0.37 10.43 -3.64
C ALA A 50 1.58 11.13 -3.01
N TYR A 51 1.62 11.25 -1.68
CA TYR A 51 2.72 11.94 -1.00
C TYR A 51 4.06 11.17 -1.03
N GLN A 52 4.01 9.85 -1.24
CA GLN A 52 5.21 9.00 -1.30
C GLN A 52 5.84 8.95 -2.69
N VAL A 53 5.09 9.22 -3.78
CA VAL A 53 5.60 9.05 -5.16
C VAL A 53 5.41 10.23 -6.10
N GLU A 54 4.43 11.13 -5.92
CA GLU A 54 4.12 12.14 -6.94
C GLU A 54 5.21 13.21 -7.07
N GLY A 55 5.69 13.76 -5.96
CA GLY A 55 6.44 15.03 -5.96
C GLY A 55 5.57 16.21 -6.38
N MET A 56 6.20 17.29 -6.87
CA MET A 56 5.52 18.52 -7.29
C MET A 56 4.57 19.02 -6.19
N ALA A 57 5.09 19.14 -4.97
CA ALA A 57 4.27 19.36 -3.78
C ALA A 57 3.82 20.83 -3.64
N SER A 58 4.69 21.78 -4.00
CA SER A 58 4.44 23.22 -4.01
C SER A 58 4.03 23.77 -5.39
N GLU A 59 4.04 22.94 -6.42
CA GLU A 59 3.95 23.34 -7.83
C GLU A 59 2.59 23.06 -8.48
N ASP A 60 2.40 23.61 -9.68
CA ASP A 60 1.24 23.37 -10.55
C ASP A 60 -0.13 23.63 -9.90
N GLY A 61 -0.16 24.51 -8.88
CA GLY A 61 -1.36 24.91 -8.15
C GLY A 61 -1.82 23.92 -7.07
N ARG A 62 -0.99 22.96 -6.66
CA ARG A 62 -1.28 22.11 -5.49
C ARG A 62 -1.28 22.96 -4.20
N GLY A 63 -2.27 22.75 -3.34
CA GLY A 63 -2.25 23.27 -1.97
C GLY A 63 -1.44 22.36 -1.04
N PRO A 64 -0.84 22.90 0.04
CA PRO A 64 -0.13 22.10 1.02
C PRO A 64 -1.07 21.12 1.75
N SER A 65 -0.55 19.94 2.08
CA SER A 65 -1.16 18.98 3.01
C SER A 65 -0.56 19.10 4.42
N ILE A 66 -1.11 18.39 5.40
CA ILE A 66 -0.55 18.31 6.75
C ILE A 66 0.88 17.72 6.78
N TRP A 67 1.27 16.89 5.81
CA TRP A 67 2.66 16.44 5.67
C TRP A 67 3.59 17.59 5.22
N ASP A 68 3.14 18.45 4.31
CA ASP A 68 3.91 19.59 3.80
C ASP A 68 4.18 20.67 4.84
N ALA A 69 3.43 20.68 5.95
CA ALA A 69 3.76 21.47 7.14
C ALA A 69 4.72 20.70 8.06
N PHE A 70 4.44 19.43 8.33
CA PHE A 70 5.20 18.59 9.26
C PHE A 70 6.67 18.40 8.87
N VAL A 71 6.96 18.08 7.60
CA VAL A 71 8.34 17.83 7.13
C VAL A 71 9.22 19.09 7.11
N LYS A 72 8.64 20.28 7.27
CA LYS A 72 9.39 21.55 7.37
C LYS A 72 9.94 21.81 8.77
N SER A 73 9.43 21.11 9.79
CA SER A 73 9.94 21.18 11.16
C SER A 73 11.11 20.19 11.33
N PRO A 74 12.34 20.65 11.63
CA PRO A 74 13.48 19.75 11.75
C PRO A 74 13.34 18.73 12.89
N GLY A 75 13.90 17.53 12.69
CA GLY A 75 13.94 16.47 13.69
C GLY A 75 12.74 15.53 13.73
N HIS A 76 11.66 15.80 12.99
CA HIS A 76 10.52 14.87 12.85
C HIS A 76 10.76 13.76 11.82
N ILE A 77 11.57 14.02 10.79
CA ILE A 77 11.91 13.07 9.72
C ILE A 77 13.40 12.77 9.75
N ALA A 78 13.80 11.54 9.43
CA ALA A 78 15.19 11.17 9.23
C ALA A 78 15.85 12.11 8.20
N ASN A 79 17.07 12.57 8.49
CA ASN A 79 17.83 13.57 7.70
C ASN A 79 17.12 14.93 7.45
N ASN A 80 15.89 15.12 7.91
CA ASN A 80 14.94 16.15 7.44
C ASN A 80 14.58 15.99 5.95
N ASP A 81 14.45 14.75 5.48
CA ASP A 81 13.96 14.43 4.13
C ASP A 81 12.51 14.96 3.90
N THR A 82 12.16 15.26 2.64
CA THR A 82 10.85 15.87 2.28
C THR A 82 10.18 15.21 1.07
N GLY A 83 8.85 15.36 0.96
CA GLY A 83 8.05 14.85 -0.16
C GLY A 83 8.02 15.75 -1.41
N GLU A 84 8.80 16.85 -1.45
CA GLU A 84 8.70 17.87 -2.51
C GLU A 84 8.93 17.30 -3.91
N VAL A 85 9.87 16.37 -4.04
CA VAL A 85 10.15 15.62 -5.28
C VAL A 85 9.78 14.15 -5.14
N SER A 86 10.02 13.53 -3.98
CA SER A 86 9.84 12.08 -3.75
C SER A 86 10.55 11.23 -4.83
N ILE A 87 9.81 10.41 -5.61
CA ILE A 87 10.35 9.71 -6.79
C ILE A 87 10.03 10.44 -8.12
N ASP A 88 9.23 11.50 -8.09
CA ASP A 88 8.70 12.26 -9.23
C ASP A 88 7.85 11.42 -10.21
N GLN A 89 6.78 10.79 -9.73
CA GLN A 89 5.76 10.17 -10.57
C GLN A 89 4.90 11.20 -11.33
N TYR A 90 4.83 12.46 -10.88
CA TYR A 90 4.01 13.50 -11.55
C TYR A 90 4.39 13.70 -13.02
N HIS A 91 5.70 13.72 -13.32
CA HIS A 91 6.21 13.80 -14.69
C HIS A 91 6.33 12.43 -15.38
N HIS A 92 6.79 11.42 -14.65
CA HIS A 92 7.28 10.14 -15.18
C HIS A 92 6.33 8.93 -14.91
N TYR A 93 5.04 9.18 -14.70
CA TYR A 93 4.03 8.13 -14.52
C TYR A 93 4.00 7.11 -15.67
N LYS A 94 4.46 7.46 -16.87
CA LYS A 94 4.50 6.54 -18.01
C LYS A 94 5.53 5.45 -17.80
N GLU A 95 6.74 5.81 -17.38
CA GLU A 95 7.82 4.88 -17.09
C GLU A 95 7.46 3.92 -15.96
N ASP A 96 6.73 4.39 -14.94
CA ASP A 96 6.25 3.52 -13.85
C ASP A 96 5.20 2.52 -14.36
N VAL A 97 4.24 2.95 -15.18
CA VAL A 97 3.20 2.10 -15.77
C VAL A 97 3.77 1.12 -16.80
N ASP A 98 4.77 1.53 -17.58
CA ASP A 98 5.50 0.65 -18.50
C ASP A 98 6.24 -0.46 -17.75
N LEU A 99 6.90 -0.14 -16.62
CA LEU A 99 7.49 -1.14 -15.74
C LEU A 99 6.43 -2.09 -15.15
N MET A 100 5.24 -1.60 -14.80
CA MET A 100 4.14 -2.45 -14.33
C MET A 100 3.68 -3.43 -15.44
N GLN A 101 3.52 -2.95 -16.67
CA GLN A 101 3.16 -3.78 -17.82
C GLN A 101 4.23 -4.84 -18.11
N MET A 102 5.52 -4.44 -18.10
CA MET A 102 6.65 -5.36 -18.30
C MET A 102 6.75 -6.46 -17.25
N LEU A 103 6.28 -6.20 -16.03
CA LEU A 103 6.23 -7.17 -14.93
C LEU A 103 4.92 -8.00 -14.89
N ASN A 104 4.06 -7.85 -15.91
CA ASN A 104 2.79 -8.58 -16.05
C ASN A 104 1.84 -8.42 -14.85
N PHE A 105 1.62 -7.16 -14.47
CA PHE A 105 0.69 -6.72 -13.42
C PHE A 105 -0.65 -6.25 -14.00
N ASP A 106 -1.77 -6.67 -13.39
CA ASP A 106 -3.14 -6.48 -13.88
C ASP A 106 -3.82 -5.21 -13.34
N ALA A 107 -3.28 -4.60 -12.27
CA ALA A 107 -3.88 -3.47 -11.55
C ALA A 107 -2.86 -2.49 -10.95
N TYR A 108 -3.26 -1.24 -10.71
CA TYR A 108 -2.50 -0.25 -9.94
C TYR A 108 -3.41 0.48 -8.94
N ARG A 109 -3.07 0.45 -7.64
CA ARG A 109 -3.67 1.31 -6.63
C ARG A 109 -2.80 2.54 -6.39
N PHE A 110 -3.30 3.69 -6.80
CA PHE A 110 -2.77 5.00 -6.41
C PHE A 110 -3.72 5.66 -5.40
N SER A 111 -3.25 6.72 -4.73
CA SER A 111 -4.17 7.66 -4.09
C SER A 111 -4.29 8.95 -4.90
N ILE A 112 -5.43 9.62 -4.79
CA ILE A 112 -5.65 10.95 -5.34
C ILE A 112 -5.34 11.94 -4.21
N SER A 113 -4.46 12.92 -4.46
CA SER A 113 -4.14 13.90 -3.44
C SER A 113 -5.23 14.95 -3.33
N TRP A 114 -5.93 14.96 -2.20
CA TRP A 114 -7.04 15.90 -1.96
C TRP A 114 -6.57 17.35 -2.15
N SER A 115 -5.40 17.72 -1.61
CA SER A 115 -4.86 19.08 -1.75
C SER A 115 -4.35 19.41 -3.17
N ARG A 116 -4.16 18.41 -4.04
CA ARG A 116 -3.90 18.62 -5.49
C ARG A 116 -5.18 18.82 -6.30
N ILE A 117 -6.33 18.31 -5.84
CA ILE A 117 -7.65 18.56 -6.47
C ILE A 117 -8.28 19.86 -5.96
N PHE A 118 -8.31 20.05 -4.64
CA PHE A 118 -8.83 21.26 -3.98
C PHE A 118 -7.73 21.88 -3.11
N PRO A 119 -7.03 22.93 -3.57
CA PRO A 119 -5.89 23.51 -2.83
C PRO A 119 -6.25 24.02 -1.44
N ASN A 120 -7.45 24.60 -1.29
CA ASN A 120 -8.01 25.05 -0.03
C ASN A 120 -8.84 23.96 0.69
N GLY A 121 -8.70 22.70 0.26
CA GLY A 121 -9.49 21.54 0.68
C GLY A 121 -10.96 21.53 0.21
N THR A 122 -11.55 22.68 -0.05
CA THR A 122 -12.90 22.85 -0.61
C THR A 122 -12.93 24.01 -1.61
N GLY A 123 -14.03 24.12 -2.37
CA GLY A 123 -14.28 25.26 -3.25
C GLY A 123 -13.64 25.12 -4.63
N GLU A 124 -12.54 25.83 -4.87
CA GLU A 124 -11.92 25.92 -6.19
C GLU A 124 -11.15 24.64 -6.57
N VAL A 125 -11.39 24.16 -7.79
CA VAL A 125 -10.76 22.95 -8.36
C VAL A 125 -9.48 23.33 -9.09
N ASN A 126 -8.34 22.73 -8.71
CA ASN A 126 -7.14 22.78 -9.52
C ASN A 126 -7.26 21.80 -10.70
N TRP A 127 -7.65 22.32 -11.86
CA TRP A 127 -7.77 21.54 -13.09
C TRP A 127 -6.46 20.96 -13.62
N LYS A 128 -5.28 21.47 -13.22
CA LYS A 128 -4.00 20.81 -13.54
C LYS A 128 -3.83 19.51 -12.77
N GLY A 129 -4.20 19.51 -11.48
CA GLY A 129 -4.28 18.31 -10.66
C GLY A 129 -5.23 17.27 -11.25
N VAL A 130 -6.44 17.70 -11.65
CA VAL A 130 -7.39 16.84 -12.37
C VAL A 130 -6.81 16.29 -13.68
N ALA A 131 -6.09 17.12 -14.44
CA ALA A 131 -5.45 16.69 -15.68
C ALA A 131 -4.31 15.68 -15.45
N TYR A 132 -3.60 15.72 -14.32
CA TYR A 132 -2.61 14.69 -13.97
C TYR A 132 -3.26 13.33 -13.75
N TYR A 133 -4.29 13.23 -12.88
CA TYR A 133 -4.95 11.95 -12.63
C TYR A 133 -5.66 11.40 -13.87
N ASN A 134 -6.21 12.26 -14.74
CA ASN A 134 -6.69 11.80 -16.05
C ASN A 134 -5.57 11.15 -16.87
N ARG A 135 -4.42 11.82 -17.07
CA ARG A 135 -3.27 11.23 -17.82
C ARG A 135 -2.81 9.89 -17.24
N LEU A 136 -2.75 9.77 -15.91
CA LEU A 136 -2.39 8.53 -15.23
C LEU A 136 -3.43 7.42 -15.50
N ILE A 137 -4.72 7.71 -15.29
CA ILE A 137 -5.82 6.75 -15.46
C ILE A 137 -5.95 6.31 -16.92
N ASP A 138 -5.82 7.24 -17.86
CA ASP A 138 -5.90 6.95 -19.29
C ASP A 138 -4.71 6.07 -19.75
N TYR A 139 -3.50 6.34 -19.25
CA TYR A 139 -2.30 5.56 -19.61
C TYR A 139 -2.26 4.18 -18.94
N LEU A 140 -2.79 4.03 -17.72
CA LEU A 140 -3.01 2.73 -17.10
C LEU A 140 -3.90 1.84 -17.98
N LEU A 141 -5.02 2.40 -18.45
CA LEU A 141 -5.97 1.68 -19.30
C LEU A 141 -5.41 1.42 -20.72
N GLU A 142 -4.66 2.36 -21.30
CA GLU A 142 -3.88 2.16 -22.55
C GLU A 142 -2.96 0.93 -22.44
N LYS A 143 -2.42 0.68 -21.24
CA LYS A 143 -1.47 -0.40 -20.94
C LYS A 143 -2.13 -1.66 -20.39
N GLY A 144 -3.46 -1.70 -20.31
CA GLY A 144 -4.23 -2.86 -19.82
C GLY A 144 -4.25 -3.03 -18.30
N ILE A 145 -3.81 -2.02 -17.55
CA ILE A 145 -3.68 -2.05 -16.09
C ILE A 145 -4.90 -1.40 -15.45
N THR A 146 -5.56 -2.14 -14.55
CA THR A 146 -6.83 -1.72 -13.94
C THR A 146 -6.60 -0.66 -12.84
N PRO A 147 -7.14 0.56 -12.95
CA PRO A 147 -6.96 1.60 -11.93
C PRO A 147 -7.83 1.32 -10.68
N HIS A 148 -7.24 1.47 -9.49
CA HIS A 148 -7.92 1.35 -8.20
C HIS A 148 -7.67 2.61 -7.36
N ALA A 149 -8.62 3.54 -7.31
CA ALA A 149 -8.37 4.85 -6.69
C ALA A 149 -8.67 4.85 -5.19
N ASN A 150 -7.67 5.25 -4.40
CA ASN A 150 -7.82 5.51 -2.96
C ASN A 150 -7.97 7.02 -2.70
N LEU A 151 -9.08 7.46 -2.12
CA LEU A 151 -9.41 8.88 -2.01
C LEU A 151 -8.56 9.66 -0.97
N TYR A 152 -8.10 9.02 0.11
CA TYR A 152 -7.31 9.66 1.15
C TYR A 152 -6.19 8.75 1.65
N HIS A 153 -4.95 9.25 1.66
CA HIS A 153 -3.79 8.52 2.16
C HIS A 153 -2.92 9.44 3.04
N TYR A 154 -3.49 9.82 4.19
CA TYR A 154 -2.88 10.65 5.23
C TYR A 154 -2.64 12.12 4.84
N ASP A 155 -3.06 12.53 3.66
CA ASP A 155 -2.71 13.79 2.99
C ASP A 155 -3.83 14.84 3.05
N LEU A 156 -4.38 15.05 4.26
CA LEU A 156 -5.37 16.09 4.52
C LEU A 156 -4.86 17.46 4.06
N PRO A 157 -5.65 18.27 3.32
CA PRO A 157 -5.30 19.64 2.97
C PRO A 157 -5.07 20.49 4.23
N LEU A 158 -3.92 21.16 4.31
CA LEU A 158 -3.50 21.96 5.46
C LEU A 158 -4.52 23.04 5.81
N ALA A 159 -5.13 23.65 4.79
CA ALA A 159 -6.19 24.64 4.95
C ALA A 159 -7.38 24.15 5.80
N LEU A 160 -7.71 22.85 5.80
CA LEU A 160 -8.76 22.29 6.66
C LEU A 160 -8.27 22.06 8.10
N GLN A 161 -6.99 21.70 8.25
CA GLN A 161 -6.33 21.59 9.56
C GLN A 161 -6.22 22.96 10.25
N GLU A 162 -5.92 24.02 9.50
CA GLU A 162 -5.83 25.40 10.00
C GLU A 162 -7.22 26.02 10.25
N LYS A 163 -8.20 25.77 9.36
CA LYS A 163 -9.56 26.33 9.45
C LYS A 163 -10.38 25.79 10.63
N TYR A 164 -10.30 24.48 10.92
CA TYR A 164 -11.15 23.83 11.92
C TYR A 164 -10.50 22.65 12.66
N LEU A 165 -9.16 22.55 12.70
CA LEU A 165 -8.43 21.39 13.27
C LEU A 165 -8.68 20.06 12.54
N GLY A 166 -9.11 20.11 11.27
CA GLY A 166 -9.15 18.96 10.39
C GLY A 166 -10.08 17.85 10.88
N LEU A 167 -9.52 16.67 11.15
CA LEU A 167 -10.29 15.49 11.56
C LEU A 167 -10.96 15.62 12.94
N LEU A 168 -10.64 16.65 13.72
CA LEU A 168 -11.26 16.90 15.02
C LEU A 168 -12.61 17.64 14.94
N ASP A 169 -12.91 18.34 13.85
CA ASP A 169 -14.23 18.93 13.62
C ASP A 169 -15.12 18.07 12.71
N ARG A 170 -16.42 18.12 12.98
CA ARG A 170 -17.44 17.34 12.29
C ARG A 170 -17.71 17.80 10.86
N GLN A 171 -17.30 19.03 10.48
CA GLN A 171 -17.38 19.54 9.11
C GLN A 171 -16.64 18.64 8.11
N VAL A 172 -15.53 18.00 8.53
CA VAL A 172 -14.70 17.16 7.64
C VAL A 172 -15.48 16.02 6.97
N ILE A 173 -16.61 15.61 7.54
CA ILE A 173 -17.52 14.60 6.99
C ILE A 173 -18.13 15.05 5.66
N GLN A 174 -18.54 16.33 5.55
CA GLN A 174 -19.11 16.85 4.31
C GLN A 174 -18.01 17.30 3.34
N ASP A 175 -16.97 17.99 3.84
CA ASP A 175 -15.85 18.43 3.00
C ASP A 175 -15.16 17.22 2.30
N PHE A 176 -14.98 16.09 3.00
CA PHE A 176 -14.49 14.84 2.37
C PHE A 176 -15.51 14.22 1.41
N ALA A 177 -16.79 14.20 1.77
CA ALA A 177 -17.83 13.56 0.96
C ALA A 177 -18.13 14.33 -0.34
N ASP A 178 -17.96 15.67 -0.34
CA ASP A 178 -17.98 16.52 -1.53
C ASP A 178 -16.76 16.28 -2.43
N TYR A 179 -15.57 16.15 -1.86
CA TYR A 179 -14.35 15.78 -2.59
C TYR A 179 -14.44 14.37 -3.20
N ALA A 180 -14.96 13.40 -2.45
CA ALA A 180 -15.22 12.05 -2.94
C ALA A 180 -16.22 12.06 -4.11
N GLU A 181 -17.32 12.79 -3.98
CA GLU A 181 -18.33 12.97 -5.03
C GLU A 181 -17.75 13.63 -6.29
N PHE A 182 -16.88 14.63 -6.14
CA PHE A 182 -16.14 15.20 -7.26
C PHE A 182 -15.28 14.15 -7.98
N CYS A 183 -14.56 13.30 -7.24
CA CYS A 183 -13.73 12.24 -7.82
C CYS A 183 -14.58 11.18 -8.54
N PHE A 184 -15.69 10.71 -7.93
CA PHE A 184 -16.61 9.77 -8.55
C PHE A 184 -17.20 10.33 -9.85
N LYS A 185 -17.55 11.62 -9.88
CA LYS A 185 -18.06 12.32 -11.07
C LYS A 185 -17.00 12.46 -12.17
N THR A 186 -15.75 12.70 -11.81
CA THR A 186 -14.68 13.09 -12.75
C THR A 186 -13.90 11.92 -13.32
N PHE A 187 -13.79 10.81 -12.57
CA PHE A 187 -12.97 9.65 -12.97
C PHE A 187 -13.72 8.31 -12.96
N GLY A 188 -14.95 8.23 -12.42
CA GLY A 188 -15.68 6.95 -12.28
C GLY A 188 -16.28 6.40 -13.58
N ASP A 189 -16.15 7.14 -14.68
CA ASP A 189 -16.32 6.61 -16.04
C ASP A 189 -15.29 5.51 -16.34
N ARG A 190 -14.04 5.69 -15.87
CA ARG A 190 -12.90 4.77 -16.03
C ARG A 190 -12.59 3.95 -14.77
N VAL A 191 -12.62 4.57 -13.59
CA VAL A 191 -12.29 3.92 -12.30
C VAL A 191 -13.48 3.16 -11.72
N LYS A 192 -13.32 1.83 -11.52
CA LYS A 192 -14.37 0.91 -11.07
C LYS A 192 -14.16 0.31 -9.68
N THR A 193 -13.05 0.63 -9.04
CA THR A 193 -12.71 0.15 -7.69
C THR A 193 -12.22 1.34 -6.88
N TRP A 194 -12.99 1.69 -5.85
CA TRP A 194 -12.83 2.90 -5.05
C TRP A 194 -12.61 2.55 -3.58
N MET A 195 -11.68 3.21 -2.91
CA MET A 195 -11.48 3.03 -1.47
C MET A 195 -11.39 4.40 -0.79
N THR A 196 -12.15 4.62 0.29
CA THR A 196 -12.26 5.97 0.87
C THR A 196 -11.01 6.38 1.63
N PHE A 197 -10.46 5.47 2.44
CA PHE A 197 -9.31 5.72 3.32
C PHE A 197 -8.30 4.57 3.23
N ASN A 198 -7.02 4.95 3.27
CA ASN A 198 -5.97 4.08 3.76
C ASN A 198 -5.95 4.12 5.29
N GLU A 199 -6.02 2.95 5.94
CA GLU A 199 -5.58 2.71 7.33
C GLU A 199 -6.00 3.81 8.33
N PRO A 200 -7.32 4.07 8.48
CA PRO A 200 -7.81 5.19 9.28
C PRO A 200 -7.43 5.06 10.78
N ARG A 201 -7.06 3.86 11.25
CA ARG A 201 -6.52 3.64 12.59
C ARG A 201 -5.13 4.23 12.77
N VAL A 202 -4.26 4.14 11.76
CA VAL A 202 -2.91 4.74 11.79
C VAL A 202 -3.03 6.26 11.86
N VAL A 203 -3.97 6.86 11.12
CA VAL A 203 -4.29 8.29 11.19
C VAL A 203 -4.71 8.69 12.60
N ALA A 204 -5.67 7.98 13.17
CA ALA A 204 -6.20 8.29 14.50
C ALA A 204 -5.17 8.08 15.61
N ALA A 205 -4.42 6.97 15.60
CA ALA A 205 -3.46 6.65 16.65
C ALA A 205 -2.15 7.43 16.52
N LEU A 206 -1.52 7.45 15.34
CA LEU A 206 -0.21 8.11 15.18
C LEU A 206 -0.32 9.62 14.98
N GLY A 207 -1.46 10.13 14.50
CA GLY A 207 -1.70 11.58 14.36
C GLY A 207 -2.12 12.28 15.65
N PHE A 208 -2.81 11.56 16.57
CA PHE A 208 -3.51 12.16 17.72
C PHE A 208 -3.25 11.48 19.09
N ASP A 209 -2.58 10.33 19.17
CA ASP A 209 -2.26 9.67 20.46
C ASP A 209 -0.80 9.86 20.88
N ASN A 210 0.16 9.55 20.00
CA ASN A 210 1.59 9.75 20.22
C ASN A 210 2.24 10.79 19.30
N GLY A 211 1.48 11.31 18.32
CA GLY A 211 1.90 12.38 17.42
C GLY A 211 3.08 12.05 16.49
N ILE A 212 3.40 10.77 16.26
CA ILE A 212 4.48 10.37 15.33
C ILE A 212 4.19 10.81 13.89
N ASN A 213 2.91 10.84 13.49
CA ASN A 213 2.45 11.32 12.19
C ASN A 213 1.82 12.73 12.31
N PRO A 214 1.65 13.46 11.19
CA PRO A 214 0.79 14.63 11.15
C PRO A 214 -0.64 14.31 11.65
N PRO A 215 -1.33 15.23 12.36
CA PRO A 215 -0.92 16.60 12.65
C PRO A 215 -0.05 16.78 13.91
N ASN A 216 0.68 15.75 14.38
CA ASN A 216 1.58 15.81 15.54
C ASN A 216 0.88 16.27 16.84
N ARG A 217 -0.27 15.66 17.14
CA ARG A 217 -1.04 15.95 18.35
C ARG A 217 -0.92 14.83 19.37
N CYS A 218 -0.65 15.18 20.62
CA CYS A 218 -0.62 14.25 21.75
C CYS A 218 -0.59 14.97 23.10
N SER A 219 -1.04 14.28 24.15
CA SER A 219 -0.77 14.69 25.53
C SER A 219 0.72 14.53 25.84
N LYS A 220 1.27 15.45 26.64
CA LYS A 220 2.72 15.57 26.96
C LYS A 220 3.39 14.32 27.55
N GLN A 221 2.60 13.34 28.00
CA GLN A 221 3.08 12.06 28.51
C GLN A 221 3.44 11.04 27.41
N PHE A 222 3.03 11.27 26.16
CA PHE A 222 3.09 10.27 25.08
C PHE A 222 3.98 10.67 23.90
N GLY A 223 4.35 11.95 23.79
CA GLY A 223 5.23 12.45 22.74
C GLY A 223 5.56 13.93 22.92
N ASN A 224 6.49 14.44 22.10
CA ASN A 224 6.93 15.83 22.12
C ASN A 224 6.02 16.74 21.26
N CYS A 225 4.71 16.68 21.51
CA CYS A 225 3.72 17.49 20.80
C CYS A 225 3.52 18.85 21.49
N THR A 226 3.18 19.87 20.71
CA THR A 226 2.89 21.23 21.22
C THR A 226 1.49 21.35 21.82
N ASP A 227 0.55 20.57 21.30
CA ASP A 227 -0.87 20.52 21.70
C ASP A 227 -1.45 19.11 21.42
N GLY A 228 -2.65 18.82 21.94
CA GLY A 228 -3.38 17.58 21.72
C GLY A 228 -3.91 16.94 23.01
N ASN A 229 -4.81 15.97 22.83
CA ASN A 229 -5.35 15.17 23.94
C ASN A 229 -5.58 13.71 23.54
N SER A 230 -4.57 12.89 23.77
CA SER A 230 -4.51 11.45 23.51
C SER A 230 -5.67 10.66 24.14
N ALA A 231 -6.28 11.16 25.23
CA ALA A 231 -7.41 10.49 25.84
C ALA A 231 -8.70 10.53 24.99
N THR A 232 -8.84 11.52 24.08
CA THR A 232 -10.08 11.81 23.35
C THR A 232 -9.91 12.04 21.85
N GLU A 233 -8.86 12.73 21.42
CA GLU A 233 -8.66 13.11 20.01
C GLU A 233 -8.56 11.92 19.05
N PRO A 234 -7.87 10.79 19.37
CA PRO A 234 -7.91 9.59 18.54
C PRO A 234 -9.33 9.06 18.31
N TYR A 235 -10.18 9.11 19.34
CA TYR A 235 -11.56 8.62 19.27
C TYR A 235 -12.49 9.56 18.49
N ILE A 236 -12.24 10.88 18.55
CA ILE A 236 -12.94 11.87 17.73
C ILE A 236 -12.54 11.71 16.25
N ALA A 237 -11.23 11.69 15.95
CA ALA A 237 -10.72 11.54 14.60
C ALA A 237 -11.18 10.23 13.94
N ALA A 238 -11.09 9.09 14.64
CA ALA A 238 -11.59 7.81 14.14
C ALA A 238 -13.10 7.81 13.89
N HIS A 239 -13.89 8.46 14.76
CA HIS A 239 -15.34 8.57 14.58
C HIS A 239 -15.69 9.40 13.34
N HIS A 240 -15.03 10.54 13.14
CA HIS A 240 -15.22 11.34 11.93
C HIS A 240 -14.75 10.59 10.67
N LEU A 241 -13.63 9.87 10.69
CA LEU A 241 -13.19 9.03 9.56
C LEU A 241 -14.23 7.97 9.17
N ILE A 242 -14.85 7.29 10.15
CA ILE A 242 -15.93 6.30 9.89
C ILE A 242 -17.16 6.98 9.28
N LEU A 243 -17.54 8.17 9.76
CA LEU A 243 -18.69 8.92 9.24
C LEU A 243 -18.43 9.50 7.83
N SER A 244 -17.23 10.00 7.57
CA SER A 244 -16.79 10.46 6.25
C SER A 244 -16.82 9.32 5.22
N HIS A 245 -16.40 8.12 5.61
CA HIS A 245 -16.48 6.91 4.79
C HIS A 245 -17.94 6.58 4.45
N ALA A 246 -18.80 6.50 5.47
CA ALA A 246 -20.20 6.17 5.31
C ALA A 246 -20.96 7.18 4.43
N GLU A 247 -20.70 8.49 4.55
CA GLU A 247 -21.34 9.50 3.71
C GLU A 247 -20.82 9.46 2.26
N ALA A 248 -19.52 9.25 2.04
CA ALA A 248 -18.96 9.07 0.70
C ALA A 248 -19.52 7.81 0.01
N VAL A 249 -19.63 6.69 0.74
CA VAL A 249 -20.22 5.44 0.23
C VAL A 249 -21.69 5.63 -0.10
N LYS A 250 -22.46 6.25 0.79
CA LYS A 250 -23.87 6.57 0.53
C LYS A 250 -24.02 7.36 -0.78
N ARG A 251 -23.26 8.45 -0.94
CA ARG A 251 -23.25 9.26 -2.18
C ARG A 251 -22.84 8.43 -3.41
N TYR A 252 -21.87 7.53 -3.29
CA TYR A 252 -21.48 6.62 -4.37
C TYR A 252 -22.66 5.72 -4.80
N ARG A 253 -23.26 5.02 -3.84
CA ARG A 253 -24.38 4.08 -4.06
C ARG A 253 -25.60 4.78 -4.65
N GLU A 254 -26.02 5.92 -4.09
CA GLU A 254 -27.20 6.67 -4.51
C GLU A 254 -27.07 7.31 -5.90
N LYS A 255 -25.90 7.84 -6.25
CA LYS A 255 -25.73 8.71 -7.43
C LYS A 255 -24.97 8.07 -8.61
N TYR A 256 -24.03 7.16 -8.32
CA TYR A 256 -23.00 6.72 -9.27
C TYR A 256 -22.98 5.21 -9.55
N GLN A 257 -23.07 4.37 -8.51
CA GLN A 257 -22.79 2.93 -8.61
C GLN A 257 -23.58 2.24 -9.75
N ALA A 258 -24.90 2.42 -9.79
CA ALA A 258 -25.76 1.81 -10.81
C ALA A 258 -25.49 2.29 -12.26
N LYS A 259 -24.78 3.41 -12.45
CA LYS A 259 -24.39 3.95 -13.76
C LYS A 259 -22.95 3.59 -14.14
N GLN A 260 -22.08 3.46 -13.14
CA GLN A 260 -20.65 3.24 -13.35
C GLN A 260 -20.27 1.76 -13.27
N ASN A 261 -21.10 0.91 -12.65
CA ASN A 261 -20.85 -0.49 -12.34
C ASN A 261 -19.51 -0.73 -11.62
N GLY A 262 -19.27 0.06 -10.57
CA GLY A 262 -18.07 -0.05 -9.71
C GLY A 262 -18.42 -0.45 -8.27
N ARG A 263 -17.37 -0.77 -7.50
CA ARG A 263 -17.46 -1.14 -6.08
C ARG A 263 -16.66 -0.17 -5.21
N ILE A 264 -17.14 0.08 -3.99
CA ILE A 264 -16.49 0.95 -3.00
C ILE A 264 -16.18 0.23 -1.68
N GLY A 265 -15.03 0.55 -1.08
CA GLY A 265 -14.55 -0.07 0.16
C GLY A 265 -13.62 0.83 0.98
N ILE A 266 -12.80 0.19 1.81
CA ILE A 266 -11.84 0.84 2.72
C ILE A 266 -10.68 -0.12 3.03
N PHE A 267 -9.49 0.43 3.27
CA PHE A 267 -8.35 -0.34 3.77
C PHE A 267 -8.23 -0.25 5.29
N LEU A 268 -8.18 -1.40 5.94
CA LEU A 268 -7.91 -1.49 7.37
C LEU A 268 -6.54 -2.15 7.59
N ASP A 269 -5.67 -1.48 8.33
CA ASP A 269 -4.41 -2.06 8.78
C ASP A 269 -4.66 -3.20 9.77
N PHE A 270 -3.95 -4.29 9.54
CA PHE A 270 -4.13 -5.55 10.26
C PHE A 270 -2.78 -6.01 10.82
N VAL A 271 -2.76 -6.24 12.12
CA VAL A 271 -1.71 -7.02 12.77
C VAL A 271 -2.41 -8.20 13.41
N TRP A 272 -1.97 -9.43 13.12
CA TRP A 272 -2.52 -10.57 13.84
C TRP A 272 -1.92 -10.64 15.24
N TYR A 273 -2.76 -10.40 16.23
CA TYR A 273 -2.39 -10.54 17.64
C TYR A 273 -2.70 -11.96 18.12
N GLU A 274 -1.64 -12.75 18.31
CA GLU A 274 -1.70 -14.13 18.80
C GLU A 274 -1.45 -14.15 20.32
N PRO A 275 -2.24 -14.86 21.14
CA PRO A 275 -1.94 -14.98 22.57
C PRO A 275 -0.60 -15.70 22.83
N LEU A 276 0.28 -15.06 23.61
CA LEU A 276 1.61 -15.57 23.96
C LEU A 276 1.58 -16.94 24.65
N THR A 277 0.52 -17.22 25.41
CA THR A 277 0.29 -18.54 26.01
C THR A 277 -1.19 -18.92 25.89
N ARG A 278 -1.50 -20.21 26.10
CA ARG A 278 -2.89 -20.71 26.18
C ARG A 278 -3.63 -20.26 27.45
N SER A 279 -3.15 -19.24 28.16
CA SER A 279 -3.85 -18.70 29.33
C SER A 279 -5.08 -17.88 28.93
N LYS A 280 -6.12 -17.93 29.78
CA LYS A 280 -7.34 -17.14 29.59
C LYS A 280 -7.09 -15.63 29.63
N ALA A 281 -6.01 -15.19 30.30
CA ALA A 281 -5.62 -13.78 30.35
C ALA A 281 -5.05 -13.32 29.00
N ASP A 282 -4.10 -14.06 28.45
CA ASP A 282 -3.44 -13.71 27.18
C ASP A 282 -4.42 -13.81 26.00
N TYR A 283 -5.32 -14.79 26.00
CA TYR A 283 -6.42 -14.87 25.04
C TYR A 283 -7.30 -13.60 25.05
N TYR A 284 -7.63 -13.09 26.25
CA TYR A 284 -8.36 -11.82 26.36
C TYR A 284 -7.50 -10.60 26.00
N ALA A 285 -6.19 -10.60 26.26
CA ALA A 285 -5.30 -9.52 25.82
C ALA A 285 -5.18 -9.47 24.29
N ALA A 286 -5.02 -10.62 23.63
CA ALA A 286 -5.03 -10.73 22.17
C ALA A 286 -6.38 -10.29 21.56
N GLN A 287 -7.52 -10.63 22.20
CA GLN A 287 -8.81 -10.10 21.74
C GLN A 287 -8.95 -8.59 21.97
N ARG A 288 -8.47 -8.04 23.10
CA ARG A 288 -8.42 -6.58 23.31
C ARG A 288 -7.58 -5.90 22.21
N ALA A 289 -6.44 -6.49 21.86
CA ALA A 289 -5.57 -5.97 20.81
C ALA A 289 -6.27 -5.94 19.44
N ARG A 290 -6.91 -7.05 19.02
CA ARG A 290 -7.71 -7.11 17.78
C ARG A 290 -8.91 -6.15 17.81
N ASP A 291 -9.61 -6.02 18.93
CA ASP A 291 -10.76 -5.12 19.09
C ASP A 291 -10.36 -3.64 18.94
N PHE A 292 -9.23 -3.22 19.50
CA PHE A 292 -8.74 -1.84 19.40
C PHE A 292 -8.02 -1.56 18.07
N HIS A 293 -7.54 -2.58 17.36
CA HIS A 293 -6.87 -2.43 16.07
C HIS A 293 -7.88 -2.45 14.90
N ILE A 294 -8.02 -3.59 14.22
CA ILE A 294 -8.95 -3.75 13.10
C ILE A 294 -10.41 -3.64 13.54
N GLY A 295 -10.76 -4.13 14.75
CA GLY A 295 -12.12 -4.11 15.27
C GLY A 295 -12.70 -2.70 15.47
N TRP A 296 -11.85 -1.70 15.73
CA TRP A 296 -12.27 -0.32 15.95
C TRP A 296 -12.99 0.28 14.74
N PHE A 297 -12.61 -0.14 13.53
CA PHE A 297 -13.22 0.28 12.28
C PHE A 297 -14.13 -0.81 11.69
N LEU A 298 -13.70 -2.07 11.66
CA LEU A 298 -14.48 -3.15 11.06
C LEU A 298 -15.80 -3.44 11.80
N HIS A 299 -15.81 -3.37 13.13
CA HIS A 299 -17.01 -3.71 13.91
C HIS A 299 -18.13 -2.66 13.76
N PRO A 300 -17.85 -1.34 13.68
CA PRO A 300 -18.81 -0.36 13.18
C PRO A 300 -19.33 -0.69 11.77
N LEU A 301 -18.46 -1.01 10.83
CA LEU A 301 -18.84 -1.24 9.43
C LEU A 301 -19.74 -2.48 9.27
N VAL A 302 -19.54 -3.55 10.04
CA VAL A 302 -20.38 -4.77 9.97
C VAL A 302 -21.63 -4.67 10.86
N TYR A 303 -21.52 -4.08 12.06
CA TYR A 303 -22.58 -4.17 13.08
C TYR A 303 -23.19 -2.82 13.51
N GLY A 304 -22.77 -1.71 12.92
CA GLY A 304 -23.24 -0.35 13.25
C GLY A 304 -22.86 0.12 14.66
N LYS A 305 -21.91 -0.54 15.32
CA LYS A 305 -21.52 -0.30 16.71
C LYS A 305 -20.03 -0.60 16.94
N TYR A 306 -19.34 0.14 17.80
CA TYR A 306 -17.97 -0.20 18.21
C TYR A 306 -17.89 -1.53 18.98
N PRO A 307 -16.73 -2.20 19.05
CA PRO A 307 -16.55 -3.41 19.84
C PRO A 307 -16.97 -3.22 21.31
N ARG A 308 -17.68 -4.20 21.88
CA ARG A 308 -18.18 -4.14 23.27
C ARG A 308 -17.06 -3.96 24.31
N THR A 309 -15.86 -4.42 23.98
CA THR A 309 -14.62 -4.25 24.76
C THR A 309 -14.22 -2.78 24.84
N MET A 310 -14.12 -2.09 23.70
CA MET A 310 -13.81 -0.65 23.65
C MET A 310 -14.85 0.17 24.43
N GLN A 311 -16.14 -0.11 24.23
CA GLN A 311 -17.22 0.60 24.94
C GLN A 311 -17.09 0.52 26.47
N LYS A 312 -16.68 -0.63 27.03
CA LYS A 312 -16.50 -0.83 28.49
C LYS A 312 -15.28 -0.10 29.07
N ILE A 313 -14.21 0.00 28.27
CA ILE A 313 -12.92 0.55 28.67
C ILE A 313 -12.90 2.07 28.47
N VAL A 314 -13.17 2.52 27.25
CA VAL A 314 -13.04 3.92 26.81
C VAL A 314 -14.23 4.77 27.31
N ARG A 315 -15.41 4.15 27.43
CA ARG A 315 -16.64 4.75 28.01
C ARG A 315 -17.01 6.07 27.31
N GLU A 316 -17.27 7.13 28.06
CA GLU A 316 -17.71 8.45 27.54
C GLU A 316 -16.68 9.17 26.66
N ARG A 317 -15.43 8.70 26.59
CA ARG A 317 -14.43 9.20 25.63
C ARG A 317 -14.61 8.62 24.23
N LEU A 318 -15.39 7.55 24.09
CA LEU A 318 -15.72 6.94 22.79
C LEU A 318 -17.04 7.56 22.28
N PRO A 319 -17.03 8.27 21.13
CA PRO A 319 -18.23 8.83 20.56
C PRO A 319 -19.32 7.79 20.29
N LYS A 320 -20.58 8.23 20.31
CA LYS A 320 -21.77 7.38 20.20
C LYS A 320 -22.52 7.72 18.92
N PHE A 321 -22.61 6.77 17.98
CA PHE A 321 -23.40 6.93 16.76
C PHE A 321 -24.89 7.16 17.09
N THR A 322 -25.47 8.19 16.48
CA THR A 322 -26.94 8.38 16.42
C THR A 322 -27.56 7.34 15.49
N LYS A 323 -28.89 7.13 15.57
CA LYS A 323 -29.60 6.13 14.74
C LYS A 323 -29.34 6.30 13.24
N SER A 324 -29.40 7.53 12.73
CA SER A 324 -29.14 7.83 11.31
C SER A 324 -27.68 7.66 10.90
N GLU A 325 -26.74 7.68 11.84
CA GLU A 325 -25.35 7.33 11.57
C GLU A 325 -25.16 5.81 11.55
N VAL A 326 -25.79 5.07 12.47
CA VAL A 326 -25.83 3.59 12.45
C VAL A 326 -26.38 3.07 11.11
N GLU A 327 -27.46 3.67 10.62
CA GLU A 327 -28.09 3.35 9.33
C GLU A 327 -27.18 3.60 8.11
N LYS A 328 -26.26 4.57 8.19
CA LYS A 328 -25.29 4.87 7.12
C LYS A 328 -24.00 4.07 7.22
N VAL A 329 -23.54 3.78 8.44
CA VAL A 329 -22.26 3.09 8.73
C VAL A 329 -22.38 1.57 8.62
N LYS A 330 -23.53 0.98 8.97
CA LYS A 330 -23.69 -0.48 8.84
C LYS A 330 -23.73 -0.88 7.37
N ASN A 331 -22.93 -1.88 7.01
CA ASN A 331 -22.74 -2.43 5.67
C ASN A 331 -22.29 -1.38 4.63
N SER A 332 -21.55 -0.35 5.04
CA SER A 332 -21.07 0.73 4.15
C SER A 332 -19.86 0.35 3.28
N PHE A 333 -19.75 -0.90 2.87
CA PHE A 333 -18.72 -1.35 1.92
C PHE A 333 -19.30 -2.43 1.01
N ASP A 334 -18.80 -2.49 -0.23
CA ASP A 334 -19.04 -3.60 -1.16
C ASP A 334 -17.87 -4.61 -1.10
N ILE A 335 -16.66 -4.09 -0.90
CA ILE A 335 -15.41 -4.83 -0.72
C ILE A 335 -14.72 -4.40 0.58
N LEU A 336 -14.24 -5.37 1.37
CA LEU A 336 -13.33 -5.11 2.47
C LEU A 336 -11.89 -5.39 2.03
N CYS A 337 -10.99 -4.43 2.26
CA CYS A 337 -9.59 -4.55 1.93
C CYS A 337 -8.71 -4.51 3.18
N LEU A 338 -7.72 -5.40 3.27
CA LEU A 338 -6.79 -5.47 4.42
C LEU A 338 -5.39 -4.98 4.04
N ASN A 339 -4.69 -4.50 5.06
CA ASN A 339 -3.31 -4.05 5.04
C ASN A 339 -2.52 -4.79 6.17
N HIS A 340 -2.20 -6.07 5.97
CA HIS A 340 -1.54 -6.98 6.93
C HIS A 340 -0.03 -7.12 6.77
N TYR A 341 0.74 -6.45 7.63
CA TYR A 341 2.19 -6.52 7.60
C TYR A 341 2.76 -7.76 8.28
N THR A 342 2.13 -8.18 9.37
CA THR A 342 2.85 -8.86 10.46
C THR A 342 1.93 -9.39 11.56
N SER A 343 2.50 -10.21 12.43
CA SER A 343 1.84 -10.82 13.58
C SER A 343 2.68 -10.65 14.85
N CYS A 344 2.02 -10.40 15.99
CA CYS A 344 2.66 -10.18 17.29
C CYS A 344 2.14 -11.16 18.36
N TYR A 345 3.04 -11.68 19.20
CA TYR A 345 2.63 -12.38 20.42
C TYR A 345 2.26 -11.37 21.51
N ILE A 346 0.99 -11.40 21.94
CA ILE A 346 0.43 -10.52 22.97
C ILE A 346 0.16 -11.29 24.26
N TYR A 347 0.48 -10.69 25.40
CA TYR A 347 0.15 -11.20 26.72
C TYR A 347 -0.63 -10.18 27.56
N ASP A 348 -1.28 -10.66 28.61
CA ASP A 348 -1.86 -9.77 29.61
C ASP A 348 -0.76 -9.32 30.59
N PRO A 349 -0.38 -8.03 30.62
CA PRO A 349 0.76 -7.58 31.41
C PRO A 349 0.46 -7.55 32.92
N ARG A 350 -0.78 -7.83 33.35
CA ARG A 350 -1.26 -7.81 34.75
C ARG A 350 -0.99 -6.49 35.49
N ARG A 351 -0.74 -5.42 34.73
CA ARG A 351 -0.52 -4.07 35.25
C ARG A 351 -1.84 -3.51 35.81
N PRO A 352 -1.79 -2.72 36.90
CA PRO A 352 -2.93 -1.90 37.28
C PRO A 352 -3.28 -0.92 36.13
N PRO A 353 -4.51 -0.39 36.09
CA PRO A 353 -4.88 0.64 35.12
C PRO A 353 -3.89 1.81 35.17
N SER A 354 -3.52 2.33 33.99
CA SER A 354 -2.65 3.49 33.87
C SER A 354 -3.28 4.72 34.53
N ASN A 355 -2.48 5.48 35.28
CA ASN A 355 -2.86 6.81 35.78
C ASN A 355 -2.92 7.87 34.65
N VAL A 356 -2.41 7.54 33.45
CA VAL A 356 -2.46 8.39 32.25
C VAL A 356 -3.31 7.72 31.19
N THR A 357 -4.33 8.44 30.72
CA THR A 357 -5.30 7.97 29.73
C THR A 357 -4.85 8.30 28.31
N GLY A 358 -4.81 7.30 27.44
CA GLY A 358 -4.49 7.41 26.01
C GLY A 358 -4.86 6.11 25.28
N TYR A 359 -5.02 6.17 23.96
CA TYR A 359 -5.45 5.03 23.15
C TYR A 359 -4.47 3.85 23.27
N GLN A 360 -3.15 4.09 23.26
CA GLN A 360 -2.13 3.04 23.42
C GLN A 360 -2.13 2.38 24.81
N GLN A 361 -2.79 2.96 25.83
CA GLN A 361 -2.89 2.39 27.18
C GLN A 361 -4.23 1.70 27.41
N ASP A 362 -5.30 2.14 26.75
CA ASP A 362 -6.66 1.64 26.99
C ASP A 362 -6.79 0.12 26.70
N TRP A 363 -6.15 -0.41 25.66
CA TRP A 363 -6.19 -1.85 25.36
C TRP A 363 -5.49 -2.74 26.42
N ASN A 364 -4.63 -2.15 27.27
CA ASN A 364 -3.81 -2.79 28.32
C ASN A 364 -3.30 -4.19 27.91
N ALA A 365 -2.60 -4.26 26.79
CA ALA A 365 -1.97 -5.44 26.22
C ALA A 365 -0.49 -5.13 25.97
N ASP A 366 0.38 -6.14 25.94
CA ASP A 366 1.81 -5.93 25.71
C ASP A 366 2.41 -7.04 24.85
N GLU A 367 3.46 -6.71 24.10
CA GLU A 367 4.17 -7.63 23.20
C GLU A 367 5.29 -8.36 23.94
N ARG A 368 5.64 -9.57 23.46
CA ARG A 368 6.69 -10.44 24.03
C ARG A 368 8.10 -9.83 24.00
N ASN A 369 8.37 -8.78 24.78
CA ASN A 369 9.63 -8.02 24.82
C ASN A 369 10.13 -7.59 23.42
N GLY A 370 9.22 -7.23 22.51
CA GLY A 370 9.57 -6.91 21.11
C GLY A 370 10.14 -8.09 20.30
N VAL A 371 9.93 -9.33 20.74
CA VAL A 371 10.29 -10.55 19.98
C VAL A 371 9.11 -10.92 19.06
N PRO A 372 9.26 -10.83 17.72
CA PRO A 372 8.20 -11.19 16.77
C PRO A 372 7.82 -12.68 16.84
N ILE A 373 6.73 -13.05 16.15
CA ILE A 373 6.36 -14.47 16.01
C ILE A 373 7.35 -15.20 15.08
N GLY A 374 7.76 -14.58 13.97
CA GLY A 374 8.67 -15.16 12.97
C GLY A 374 10.07 -14.53 12.92
N ARG A 375 10.79 -14.77 11.82
CA ARG A 375 12.11 -14.13 11.61
C ARG A 375 12.00 -12.62 11.54
N ARG A 376 13.16 -12.04 11.81
CA ARG A 376 13.42 -10.61 11.74
C ARG A 376 13.83 -10.20 10.29
N PHE A 377 13.20 -9.14 9.75
CA PHE A 377 13.52 -8.37 8.52
C PHE A 377 13.17 -6.86 8.64
N HIS A 378 13.95 -5.96 8.01
CA HIS A 378 13.92 -4.48 8.20
C HIS A 378 12.54 -3.81 8.02
N GLY A 379 12.34 -2.70 8.76
CA GLY A 379 11.19 -1.78 8.66
C GLY A 379 10.09 -1.93 9.74
N ALA A 380 9.81 -3.14 10.21
CA ALA A 380 8.55 -3.43 10.92
C ALA A 380 8.57 -3.23 12.46
N CYS A 381 7.46 -2.67 13.01
CA CYS A 381 7.18 -2.36 14.43
C CYS A 381 8.20 -1.48 15.20
N THR A 382 7.98 -0.16 15.16
CA THR A 382 8.64 0.85 16.01
C THR A 382 7.68 1.48 17.04
N ASN A 383 7.08 0.66 17.93
CA ASN A 383 6.24 1.15 19.04
C ASN A 383 6.53 0.49 20.41
N VAL A 384 7.74 -0.08 20.59
CA VAL A 384 8.30 -0.38 21.93
C VAL A 384 9.72 0.20 21.98
N ASN A 385 10.15 0.66 23.16
CA ASN A 385 11.34 1.50 23.34
C ASN A 385 12.68 0.73 23.31
N THR A 386 12.91 -0.03 22.23
CA THR A 386 14.11 -0.84 21.99
C THR A 386 14.47 -0.82 20.50
N ASN A 387 15.77 -0.86 20.20
CA ASN A 387 16.30 -0.75 18.84
C ASN A 387 15.59 -1.65 17.83
N ALA A 388 15.00 -0.96 16.86
CA ALA A 388 14.93 -1.32 15.45
C ALA A 388 14.43 -2.75 15.13
N GLN A 389 13.22 -2.74 14.56
CA GLN A 389 12.77 -3.73 13.58
C GLN A 389 12.51 -5.12 14.24
N GLU A 390 11.98 -6.14 13.58
CA GLU A 390 12.17 -6.64 12.22
C GLU A 390 11.14 -7.83 12.10
N MET A 391 10.40 -8.17 11.02
CA MET A 391 9.23 -9.13 11.14
C MET A 391 8.84 -10.07 9.97
N GLN A 392 8.18 -11.20 10.31
CA GLN A 392 7.65 -12.22 9.40
C GLN A 392 6.31 -12.79 9.91
N ALA A 393 5.34 -12.99 9.00
CA ALA A 393 4.01 -13.54 9.32
C ALA A 393 4.05 -15.05 9.64
N HIS A 394 3.56 -15.41 10.83
CA HIS A 394 3.27 -16.79 11.24
C HIS A 394 1.90 -16.79 11.92
N SER A 395 0.85 -16.96 11.11
CA SER A 395 -0.54 -16.99 11.57
C SER A 395 -1.34 -17.84 10.59
N GLU A 396 -2.16 -18.74 11.12
CA GLU A 396 -2.98 -19.67 10.31
C GLU A 396 -4.22 -18.97 9.68
N TRP A 397 -4.24 -17.63 9.66
CA TRP A 397 -5.43 -16.81 9.36
C TRP A 397 -5.10 -15.49 8.63
N LEU A 398 -5.35 -15.49 7.32
CA LEU A 398 -5.59 -14.34 6.43
C LEU A 398 -4.43 -13.33 6.18
N TYR A 399 -4.71 -12.35 5.30
CA TYR A 399 -3.74 -11.93 4.27
C TYR A 399 -3.54 -10.42 4.03
N GLU A 400 -2.76 -10.16 2.96
CA GLU A 400 -2.30 -8.93 2.30
C GLU A 400 -1.15 -8.13 2.92
N VAL A 401 0.08 -8.05 2.37
CA VAL A 401 1.18 -7.22 2.94
C VAL A 401 1.46 -5.93 2.20
N PRO A 402 1.10 -4.74 2.73
CA PRO A 402 1.40 -3.50 2.06
C PRO A 402 2.90 -3.24 1.89
N TRP A 403 3.62 -2.86 2.96
CA TRP A 403 5.00 -2.33 2.88
C TRP A 403 5.97 -3.31 2.18
N GLY A 404 5.58 -4.58 2.08
CA GLY A 404 6.44 -5.66 1.65
C GLY A 404 7.46 -5.91 2.74
N MET A 405 8.71 -5.79 2.34
CA MET A 405 9.88 -5.88 3.20
C MET A 405 10.79 -4.73 2.81
N ASP A 406 11.38 -4.02 3.77
CA ASP A 406 12.30 -2.93 3.44
C ASP A 406 13.75 -3.38 3.52
N ASP A 407 14.58 -2.76 2.69
CA ASP A 407 16.03 -2.93 2.73
C ASP A 407 16.65 -1.82 3.60
N PRO A 408 17.84 -2.04 4.19
CA PRO A 408 18.63 -0.97 4.78
C PRO A 408 18.91 0.11 3.72
N GLY A 409 18.46 1.35 3.94
CA GLY A 409 18.65 2.46 3.00
C GLY A 409 20.10 2.97 2.86
N ASN A 410 21.08 2.18 3.33
CA ASN A 410 22.52 2.37 3.15
C ASN A 410 23.17 1.25 2.29
N LEU A 411 22.39 0.31 1.74
CA LEU A 411 22.88 -0.63 0.72
C LEU A 411 23.37 0.14 -0.52
N THR A 412 24.37 -0.42 -1.20
CA THR A 412 24.76 0.06 -2.54
C THR A 412 23.72 -0.34 -3.59
N PHE A 413 23.75 0.32 -4.76
CA PHE A 413 22.83 -0.02 -5.87
C PHE A 413 22.90 -1.50 -6.29
N PRO A 414 24.08 -2.13 -6.48
CA PRO A 414 24.14 -3.57 -6.79
C PRO A 414 23.53 -4.46 -5.69
N GLU A 415 23.68 -4.10 -4.41
CA GLU A 415 23.14 -4.89 -3.30
C GLU A 415 21.62 -4.81 -3.23
N SER A 416 21.03 -3.61 -3.42
CA SER A 416 19.58 -3.42 -3.42
C SER A 416 18.85 -4.00 -4.64
N LEU A 417 19.58 -4.40 -5.69
CA LEU A 417 19.05 -5.24 -6.78
C LEU A 417 18.97 -6.74 -6.40
N TYR A 418 19.77 -7.22 -5.45
CA TYR A 418 19.81 -8.64 -5.02
C TYR A 418 19.00 -8.91 -3.75
N ASP A 419 17.87 -8.22 -3.65
CA ASP A 419 16.89 -8.38 -2.58
C ASP A 419 16.18 -9.75 -2.63
N SER A 420 16.87 -10.74 -2.09
CA SER A 420 16.33 -12.08 -1.86
C SER A 420 15.33 -12.11 -0.71
N ASN A 421 15.35 -11.13 0.20
CA ASN A 421 14.53 -11.12 1.42
C ASN A 421 13.05 -10.85 1.10
N ARG A 422 12.75 -9.75 0.37
CA ARG A 422 11.40 -9.42 -0.11
C ARG A 422 10.84 -10.49 -1.04
N VAL A 423 11.69 -11.08 -1.89
CA VAL A 423 11.32 -12.22 -2.74
C VAL A 423 10.94 -13.45 -1.91
N ASN A 424 11.74 -13.82 -0.90
CA ASN A 424 11.43 -14.91 0.03
C ASN A 424 10.15 -14.64 0.84
N PHE A 425 9.93 -13.38 1.22
CA PHE A 425 8.77 -12.93 1.96
C PHE A 425 7.49 -13.03 1.14
N TYR A 426 7.40 -12.33 -0.01
CA TYR A 426 6.22 -12.40 -0.88
C TYR A 426 5.94 -13.85 -1.32
N ARG A 427 6.97 -14.65 -1.61
CA ARG A 427 6.83 -16.07 -1.93
C ARG A 427 6.26 -16.91 -0.77
N SER A 428 6.69 -16.66 0.47
CA SER A 428 6.10 -17.32 1.64
C SER A 428 4.66 -16.87 1.84
N TYR A 429 4.40 -15.59 1.63
CA TYR A 429 3.10 -14.98 1.81
C TYR A 429 2.05 -15.48 0.81
N LEU A 430 2.44 -15.58 -0.46
CA LEU A 430 1.61 -16.14 -1.54
C LEU A 430 1.26 -17.63 -1.32
N LYS A 431 2.08 -18.37 -0.57
CA LYS A 431 1.78 -19.76 -0.21
C LYS A 431 0.68 -19.87 0.84
N GLU A 432 0.77 -19.06 1.90
CA GLU A 432 -0.28 -19.06 2.92
C GLU A 432 -1.56 -18.39 2.38
N LEU A 433 -1.45 -17.39 1.48
CA LEU A 433 -2.56 -16.84 0.68
C LEU A 433 -3.27 -17.93 -0.14
N LYS A 434 -2.52 -18.83 -0.77
CA LYS A 434 -3.12 -19.94 -1.51
C LYS A 434 -3.74 -21.00 -0.58
N ARG A 435 -3.11 -21.29 0.55
CA ARG A 435 -3.59 -22.32 1.50
C ARG A 435 -4.96 -22.03 2.06
N ALA A 436 -5.17 -20.89 2.72
CA ALA A 436 -6.48 -20.66 3.32
C ALA A 436 -7.58 -20.35 2.27
N MET A 437 -7.24 -20.13 0.99
CA MET A 437 -8.20 -20.19 -0.13
C MET A 437 -8.66 -21.63 -0.40
N ASP A 438 -7.73 -22.61 -0.36
CA ASP A 438 -8.08 -24.03 -0.42
C ASP A 438 -8.89 -24.47 0.81
N ASP A 439 -8.63 -23.87 1.98
CA ASP A 439 -9.44 -24.06 3.20
C ASP A 439 -10.78 -23.28 3.19
N GLY A 440 -11.12 -22.61 2.06
CA GLY A 440 -12.45 -22.03 1.82
C GLY A 440 -12.62 -20.55 2.12
N ALA A 441 -11.54 -19.77 2.30
CA ALA A 441 -11.63 -18.32 2.36
C ALA A 441 -12.00 -17.74 0.97
N ASN A 442 -13.25 -17.30 0.81
CA ASN A 442 -13.73 -16.55 -0.35
C ASN A 442 -13.04 -15.16 -0.43
N GLY A 443 -11.82 -15.14 -0.97
CA GLY A 443 -11.06 -13.94 -1.26
C GLY A 443 -10.74 -13.81 -2.74
N THR A 444 -11.35 -12.83 -3.41
CA THR A 444 -11.03 -12.41 -4.79
C THR A 444 -9.83 -11.45 -4.79
N SER A 445 -8.76 -11.84 -4.06
CA SER A 445 -7.65 -10.94 -3.71
C SER A 445 -6.92 -10.34 -4.91
N ARG A 446 -6.38 -9.13 -4.71
CA ARG A 446 -5.74 -8.32 -5.74
C ARG A 446 -4.31 -8.00 -5.32
N VAL A 447 -3.38 -8.90 -5.66
CA VAL A 447 -2.02 -8.90 -5.13
C VAL A 447 -1.18 -7.75 -5.69
N LEU A 448 -1.30 -6.57 -5.12
CA LEU A 448 -0.50 -5.40 -5.49
C LEU A 448 0.91 -5.41 -4.84
N ASN A 449 1.94 -4.88 -5.52
CA ASN A 449 3.32 -4.78 -5.03
C ASN A 449 4.00 -3.52 -5.61
N ASN A 450 4.55 -2.62 -4.79
CA ASN A 450 5.07 -1.34 -5.31
C ASN A 450 6.37 -1.46 -6.14
N SER A 451 6.33 -0.92 -7.35
CA SER A 451 7.47 -0.76 -8.27
C SER A 451 8.27 0.54 -8.04
N ALA A 452 7.71 1.53 -7.36
CA ALA A 452 8.27 2.88 -7.19
C ALA A 452 9.24 3.00 -5.99
N ASN A 453 10.52 2.66 -6.19
CA ASN A 453 11.62 3.06 -5.30
C ASN A 453 12.39 4.25 -5.90
N SER A 454 12.79 5.22 -5.06
CA SER A 454 13.50 6.46 -5.44
C SER A 454 14.79 6.28 -6.26
N HIS A 455 15.49 5.16 -6.06
CA HIS A 455 16.73 4.83 -6.77
C HIS A 455 16.46 4.07 -8.08
N GLY A 456 15.34 3.34 -8.18
CA GLY A 456 15.05 2.43 -9.29
C GLY A 456 15.02 3.12 -10.66
N ARG A 457 14.39 4.30 -10.76
CA ARG A 457 14.21 4.98 -12.06
C ARG A 457 15.50 5.56 -12.63
N ARG A 458 16.30 6.27 -11.82
CA ARG A 458 17.57 6.86 -12.29
C ARG A 458 18.55 5.80 -12.75
N ASP A 459 18.65 4.72 -12.00
CA ASP A 459 19.76 3.78 -12.14
C ASP A 459 19.43 2.68 -13.17
N TRP A 460 18.16 2.29 -13.34
CA TRP A 460 17.72 1.46 -14.46
C TRP A 460 17.92 2.15 -15.81
N LEU A 461 17.63 3.46 -15.90
CA LEU A 461 17.85 4.25 -17.12
C LEU A 461 19.32 4.32 -17.49
N GLN A 462 20.25 4.46 -16.55
CA GLN A 462 21.68 4.36 -16.85
C GLN A 462 22.08 2.98 -17.36
N HIS A 463 21.62 1.91 -16.70
CA HIS A 463 22.00 0.54 -17.07
C HIS A 463 21.41 0.10 -18.42
N HIS A 464 20.19 0.54 -18.75
CA HIS A 464 19.57 0.28 -20.04
C HIS A 464 20.03 1.22 -21.15
N ALA A 465 20.40 2.47 -20.87
CA ALA A 465 21.11 3.30 -21.86
C ALA A 465 22.45 2.66 -22.26
N ALA A 466 23.22 2.15 -21.29
CA ALA A 466 24.48 1.47 -21.55
C ALA A 466 24.31 0.16 -22.35
N ASN A 467 23.29 -0.65 -22.03
CA ASN A 467 23.01 -1.89 -22.77
C ASN A 467 22.39 -1.63 -24.15
N THR A 468 21.51 -0.63 -24.29
CA THR A 468 20.91 -0.26 -25.58
C THR A 468 21.95 0.35 -26.52
N ALA A 469 22.91 1.14 -25.99
CA ALA A 469 24.06 1.61 -26.76
C ALA A 469 24.95 0.45 -27.25
N LYS A 470 25.12 -0.63 -26.47
CA LYS A 470 25.81 -1.87 -26.92
C LYS A 470 25.03 -2.64 -27.99
N LEU A 471 23.70 -2.67 -27.90
CA LEU A 471 22.83 -3.32 -28.90
C LEU A 471 22.77 -2.51 -30.21
N GLN A 472 22.72 -1.18 -30.14
CA GLN A 472 22.69 -0.31 -31.33
C GLN A 472 24.07 -0.19 -32.02
N SER A 473 25.18 -0.33 -31.28
CA SER A 473 26.54 -0.37 -31.86
C SER A 473 26.88 -1.70 -32.54
N THR A 474 26.02 -2.72 -32.45
CA THR A 474 26.22 -4.04 -33.09
C THR A 474 25.23 -4.36 -34.22
N SER A 475 24.26 -3.48 -34.50
CA SER A 475 23.18 -3.72 -35.48
C SER A 475 23.24 -2.78 -36.70
N SER A 476 24.35 -2.78 -37.46
CA SER A 476 24.46 -1.98 -38.70
C SER A 476 25.40 -2.57 -39.78
N LYS A 477 24.94 -3.58 -40.56
CA LYS A 477 25.46 -3.92 -41.91
C LYS A 477 24.62 -4.97 -42.68
N GLY A 478 23.82 -4.50 -43.66
CA GLY A 478 23.33 -5.25 -44.83
C GLY A 478 22.26 -6.35 -44.59
N HIS A 479 21.44 -6.72 -45.59
CA HIS A 479 21.13 -6.05 -46.86
C HIS A 479 19.77 -6.53 -47.42
N GLU A 480 19.20 -5.79 -48.37
CA GLU A 480 17.85 -6.01 -48.94
C GLU A 480 17.81 -7.00 -50.12
N ASN A 481 16.59 -7.45 -50.46
CA ASN A 481 15.96 -7.71 -51.79
C ASN A 481 14.84 -8.76 -51.59
N LYS A 482 13.69 -8.81 -52.27
CA LYS A 482 13.12 -8.16 -53.49
C LYS A 482 11.57 -8.32 -53.41
N GLU A 483 10.64 -7.76 -54.20
CA GLU A 483 10.47 -6.78 -55.32
C GLU A 483 8.92 -6.49 -55.32
N ARG A 484 8.25 -5.40 -55.73
CA ARG A 484 8.39 -4.24 -56.66
C ARG A 484 7.76 -2.99 -55.94
N SER A 485 7.49 -1.79 -56.47
CA SER A 485 7.37 -1.24 -57.85
C SER A 485 7.71 0.28 -57.89
N PHE A 486 7.38 0.96 -59.00
CA PHE A 486 7.52 2.40 -59.26
C PHE A 486 6.22 2.94 -59.93
N PRO A 487 6.08 4.22 -60.35
CA PRO A 487 6.91 5.46 -60.19
C PRO A 487 6.12 6.66 -59.60
N LEU A 488 6.55 7.92 -59.38
CA LEU A 488 7.80 8.70 -59.16
C LEU A 488 7.41 10.21 -59.07
N SER A 489 8.37 11.10 -58.70
CA SER A 489 8.42 12.59 -58.82
C SER A 489 7.93 13.46 -57.63
N SER A 490 8.58 14.59 -57.26
CA SER A 490 9.98 15.06 -57.51
C SER A 490 10.36 16.33 -56.69
N LEU A 491 11.63 16.43 -56.25
CA LEU A 491 12.43 17.66 -55.96
C LEU A 491 11.95 18.63 -54.82
N SER A 492 12.71 18.83 -53.72
CA SER A 492 13.87 19.75 -53.52
C SER A 492 13.44 21.18 -53.06
N THR A 493 14.18 22.05 -52.33
CA THR A 493 15.62 22.24 -52.05
C THR A 493 15.84 23.02 -50.71
N ALA A 494 17.08 23.17 -50.21
CA ALA A 494 17.45 24.04 -49.06
C ALA A 494 18.71 24.91 -49.34
N PRO A 495 18.97 25.99 -48.56
CA PRO A 495 20.37 26.29 -48.14
C PRO A 495 20.55 26.95 -46.74
N GLN A 496 21.83 27.07 -46.34
CA GLN A 496 22.49 27.64 -45.13
C GLN A 496 23.94 28.05 -45.53
N PRO A 497 24.86 28.58 -44.69
CA PRO A 497 24.81 29.48 -43.51
C PRO A 497 25.58 30.81 -43.85
N PRO A 498 26.31 31.53 -42.94
CA PRO A 498 27.75 31.21 -42.68
C PRO A 498 28.45 31.67 -41.35
N LEU A 499 29.37 30.83 -40.82
CA LEU A 499 30.69 31.16 -40.17
C LEU A 499 30.73 31.90 -38.79
N PHE A 500 31.79 31.88 -37.94
CA PHE A 500 33.15 31.25 -37.94
C PHE A 500 33.72 31.12 -36.49
N GLY A 501 34.65 30.19 -36.20
CA GLY A 501 35.64 30.32 -35.09
C GLY A 501 36.02 29.06 -34.27
N PHE A 502 37.32 28.77 -34.15
CA PHE A 502 37.96 27.77 -33.25
C PHE A 502 39.34 28.32 -32.80
N PRO A 503 39.89 27.91 -31.63
CA PRO A 503 40.94 26.89 -31.62
C PRO A 503 40.86 25.88 -30.44
N LEU A 504 41.78 24.91 -30.40
CA LEU A 504 41.90 23.90 -29.31
C LEU A 504 42.84 24.35 -28.19
N GLU A 505 42.56 23.93 -26.95
CA GLU A 505 43.60 23.67 -25.94
C GLU A 505 43.11 22.70 -24.85
N ALA A 506 44.03 21.97 -24.21
CA ALA A 506 43.81 21.06 -23.08
C ALA A 506 45.17 20.68 -22.42
N PRO A 507 45.23 20.13 -21.19
CA PRO A 507 44.15 19.88 -20.22
C PRO A 507 44.41 20.54 -18.84
N SER A 508 43.39 20.59 -17.97
CA SER A 508 43.62 20.61 -16.50
C SER A 508 42.39 20.15 -15.70
N THR A 509 42.64 19.70 -14.47
CA THR A 509 41.66 19.06 -13.57
C THR A 509 40.61 20.03 -13.03
N LEU A 510 39.33 19.81 -13.34
CA LEU A 510 38.22 20.46 -12.64
C LEU A 510 37.72 19.57 -11.49
N ASN A 511 37.98 19.99 -10.25
CA ASN A 511 37.47 19.33 -9.05
C ASN A 511 35.96 19.57 -8.87
N LEU A 512 35.13 18.75 -9.53
CA LEU A 512 33.70 18.67 -9.23
C LEU A 512 33.51 18.03 -7.86
N ARG A 513 33.31 18.87 -6.83
CA ARG A 513 32.79 18.44 -5.53
C ARG A 513 31.39 17.85 -5.72
N LEU A 514 31.29 16.53 -5.62
CA LEU A 514 30.00 15.85 -5.51
C LEU A 514 29.29 16.31 -4.24
N PRO A 515 28.06 16.87 -4.31
CA PRO A 515 27.21 16.97 -3.14
C PRO A 515 26.77 15.55 -2.75
N ALA A 516 27.00 15.15 -1.50
CA ALA A 516 26.58 13.84 -1.00
C ALA A 516 25.05 13.82 -0.78
N SER A 517 24.29 13.61 -1.85
CA SER A 517 22.84 13.43 -1.78
C SER A 517 22.49 12.02 -1.33
N GLY A 518 22.49 11.77 -0.02
CA GLY A 518 21.76 10.64 0.56
C GLY A 518 20.27 10.82 0.23
N GLY A 519 19.67 9.85 -0.45
CA GLY A 519 18.29 9.95 -0.92
C GLY A 519 17.30 9.35 0.08
N ILE A 520 16.26 10.13 0.42
CA ILE A 520 14.96 9.76 1.01
C ILE A 520 14.83 8.26 1.34
N GLN A 521 15.01 7.92 2.63
CA GLN A 521 14.72 6.58 3.15
C GLN A 521 13.23 6.45 3.50
N ALA A 522 12.41 6.30 2.46
CA ALA A 522 10.97 6.02 2.56
C ALA A 522 10.57 4.95 1.53
N ALA A 523 11.22 3.78 1.59
CA ALA A 523 10.73 2.60 0.90
C ALA A 523 9.43 2.15 1.59
N PHE A 524 8.35 2.07 0.82
CA PHE A 524 7.01 1.73 1.30
C PHE A 524 6.22 1.12 0.15
N LYS A 525 5.85 -0.16 0.27
CA LYS A 525 5.11 -0.88 -0.78
C LYS A 525 3.62 -1.03 -0.45
N LEU A 526 2.78 -1.57 -1.34
CA LEU A 526 1.35 -1.77 -1.07
C LEU A 526 0.70 -2.93 -1.89
N LEU A 527 -0.26 -3.66 -1.28
CA LEU A 527 -0.92 -4.95 -1.61
C LEU A 527 -2.45 -4.83 -1.23
N VAL A 528 -3.41 -5.54 -1.85
CA VAL A 528 -4.89 -5.31 -1.69
C VAL A 528 -5.77 -6.58 -1.61
N LEU A 529 -6.30 -6.89 -0.41
CA LEU A 529 -7.26 -7.99 -0.23
C LEU A 529 -8.64 -7.58 -0.74
N GLU A 530 -9.47 -8.55 -1.10
CA GLU A 530 -10.88 -8.35 -1.42
C GLU A 530 -11.69 -9.45 -0.73
N ILE A 531 -12.67 -9.07 0.09
CA ILE A 531 -13.67 -9.97 0.65
C ILE A 531 -15.05 -9.41 0.26
N ASP A 532 -15.81 -10.16 -0.53
CA ASP A 532 -17.18 -9.82 -0.91
C ASP A 532 -18.13 -9.96 0.30
N GLY A 533 -18.99 -8.96 0.51
CA GLY A 533 -19.74 -8.72 1.76
C GLY A 533 -20.90 -9.67 2.10
N ALA A 534 -20.75 -10.99 1.92
CA ALA A 534 -21.81 -11.99 2.15
C ALA A 534 -21.79 -12.64 3.55
N MET A 535 -21.49 -11.89 4.62
CA MET A 535 -21.56 -12.40 5.99
C MET A 535 -23.01 -12.53 6.47
N GLN A 536 -23.52 -13.76 6.54
CA GLN A 536 -24.82 -14.07 7.17
C GLN A 536 -24.69 -14.15 8.70
N ASP A 537 -25.75 -13.75 9.42
CA ASP A 537 -25.76 -13.69 10.88
C ASP A 537 -25.57 -15.06 11.55
N GLN A 538 -24.46 -15.25 12.27
CA GLN A 538 -24.23 -16.38 13.20
C GLN A 538 -24.18 -15.93 14.68
N GLU A 539 -25.06 -15.02 15.12
CA GLU A 539 -25.18 -14.66 16.54
C GLU A 539 -26.05 -15.68 17.33
N GLN A 540 -25.74 -16.99 17.25
CA GLN A 540 -26.50 -18.02 18.00
C GLN A 540 -25.75 -19.27 18.51
N SER A 541 -24.43 -19.42 18.29
CA SER A 541 -23.67 -20.60 18.73
C SER A 541 -23.08 -20.50 20.16
N HIS A 542 -22.89 -19.30 20.70
CA HIS A 542 -22.23 -19.07 22.01
C HIS A 542 -23.19 -19.00 23.23
N GLN A 543 -24.10 -19.97 23.37
CA GLN A 543 -24.86 -20.17 24.63
C GLN A 543 -24.90 -21.62 25.17
N LEU A 544 -24.34 -22.62 24.48
CA LEU A 544 -24.38 -24.02 24.93
C LEU A 544 -23.11 -24.51 25.67
N ALA A 545 -22.18 -23.62 25.99
CA ALA A 545 -20.95 -23.92 26.72
C ALA A 545 -21.06 -23.65 28.25
N SER A 546 -22.23 -23.89 28.85
CA SER A 546 -22.46 -23.68 30.30
C SER A 546 -23.45 -24.66 30.92
N MET A 547 -23.22 -25.97 30.76
CA MET A 547 -23.84 -27.01 31.57
C MET A 547 -22.77 -27.92 32.18
N ALA A 548 -22.67 -27.90 33.50
CA ALA A 548 -21.87 -28.87 34.26
C ALA A 548 -22.74 -30.09 34.60
N PRO A 549 -22.25 -31.33 34.45
CA PRO A 549 -22.96 -32.52 34.89
C PRO A 549 -22.69 -32.77 36.38
N GLU A 550 -23.64 -32.40 37.24
CA GLU A 550 -23.66 -32.89 38.61
C GLU A 550 -24.29 -34.28 38.72
N ASN A 551 -23.72 -35.09 39.62
CA ASN A 551 -24.33 -36.24 40.29
C ASN A 551 -24.67 -37.53 39.51
N ALA A 552 -23.76 -38.49 39.71
CA ALA A 552 -24.01 -39.73 40.47
C ALA A 552 -24.27 -41.06 39.70
N THR A 553 -23.24 -41.91 39.71
CA THR A 553 -23.40 -43.36 39.88
C THR A 553 -22.99 -43.77 41.30
N LYS A 554 -23.66 -44.78 41.87
CA LYS A 554 -23.45 -45.28 43.24
C LYS A 554 -22.67 -46.58 43.21
N GLU A 555 -21.74 -46.78 44.15
CA GLU A 555 -21.29 -48.11 44.56
C GLU A 555 -21.61 -48.39 46.04
N PRO A 556 -21.92 -49.65 46.44
CA PRO A 556 -22.44 -49.93 47.78
C PRO A 556 -21.49 -50.70 48.72
N ARG A 557 -21.37 -50.19 49.96
CA ARG A 557 -21.19 -50.92 51.23
C ARG A 557 -19.96 -51.87 51.38
N LYS A 558 -19.26 -51.70 52.52
CA LYS A 558 -19.48 -52.56 53.71
C LYS A 558 -18.73 -52.09 54.96
N LYS A 559 -19.47 -52.11 56.08
CA LYS A 559 -19.04 -51.99 57.49
C LYS A 559 -18.25 -50.74 57.85
#